data_AF-A0A0E0PV32-F1
#
_entry.id   AF-A0A0E0PV32-F1
#
_cell.length_a   1.000
_cell.length_b   1.000
_cell.length_c   1.000
_cell.angle_alpha   90.00
_cell.angle_beta   90.00
_cell.angle_gamma   90.00
#
_symmetry.space_group_name_H-M   'P 1'
#
loop_
_entity.id
_entity.type
_entity.pdbx_description
1 polymer ?
#
loop_
_entity_poly.entity_id
_entity_poly.type
_entity_poly.pdbx_seq_one_letter_code
_entity_poly.pdbx_strand_id
1 'polypeptide(L)'
;MEGRISSATLVVAAVLAMLVLVPAAARAERFVVGDAARWTWVFMYDPPNATTHAHSVYMMRNAADYQSCNLKAAKLVANVMQGAGSGYEFVLRKRKPHYFVCGERGGIHCTMGQMKFIVKPKSSACRDD
;
A
#
# COMPACT_ATOMS: atom_id res chain seq x y z
N MET A 1 -7.58 -56.30 -2.89
CA MET A 1 -6.18 -55.80 -2.89
C MET A 1 -6.21 -54.45 -2.19
N GLU A 2 -5.94 -54.43 -0.88
CA GLU A 2 -5.81 -53.19 -0.12
C GLU A 2 -4.46 -52.55 -0.52
N GLY A 3 -4.49 -51.50 -1.33
CA GLY A 3 -3.31 -50.75 -1.72
C GLY A 3 -2.73 -50.03 -0.50
N ARG A 4 -1.59 -50.50 0.02
CA ARG A 4 -0.83 -49.78 1.04
C ARG A 4 -0.21 -48.54 0.41
N ILE A 5 -0.87 -47.40 0.54
CA ILE A 5 -0.33 -46.11 0.15
C ILE A 5 0.85 -45.81 1.08
N SER A 6 2.04 -45.69 0.50
CA SER A 6 3.26 -45.40 1.28
C SER A 6 3.18 -43.99 1.88
N SER A 7 3.69 -43.84 3.10
CA SER A 7 3.76 -42.53 3.79
C SER A 7 4.46 -41.47 2.94
N ALA A 8 5.44 -41.85 2.11
CA ALA A 8 6.09 -40.93 1.18
C ALA A 8 5.12 -40.38 0.13
N THR A 9 4.20 -41.20 -0.37
CA THR A 9 3.19 -40.80 -1.36
C THR A 9 2.17 -39.83 -0.75
N LEU A 10 1.78 -40.06 0.51
CA LEU A 10 0.91 -39.15 1.26
C LEU A 10 1.58 -37.80 1.53
N VAL A 11 2.86 -37.80 1.91
CA VAL A 11 3.63 -36.56 2.15
C VAL A 11 3.79 -35.76 0.87
N VAL A 12 4.14 -36.41 -0.24
CA VAL A 12 4.27 -35.74 -1.54
C VAL A 12 2.93 -35.17 -2.00
N ALA A 13 1.84 -35.92 -1.86
CA ALA A 13 0.50 -35.44 -2.19
C ALA A 13 0.07 -34.26 -1.29
N ALA A 14 0.38 -34.31 0.01
CA ALA A 14 0.08 -33.21 0.94
C ALA A 14 0.89 -31.95 0.64
N VAL A 15 2.18 -32.08 0.30
CA VAL A 15 3.04 -30.94 -0.05
C VAL A 15 2.62 -30.32 -1.39
N LEU A 16 2.29 -31.13 -2.39
CA LEU A 16 1.74 -30.66 -3.68
C LEU A 16 0.38 -29.99 -3.50
N ALA A 17 -0.51 -30.58 -2.69
CA ALA A 17 -1.80 -29.97 -2.37
C ALA A 17 -1.61 -28.64 -1.64
N MET A 18 -0.68 -28.55 -0.69
CA MET A 18 -0.35 -27.30 0.00
C MET A 18 0.21 -26.25 -0.96
N LEU A 19 1.09 -26.62 -1.90
CA LEU A 19 1.62 -25.72 -2.94
C LEU A 19 0.53 -25.21 -3.90
N VAL A 20 -0.48 -26.02 -4.21
CA VAL A 20 -1.62 -25.66 -5.07
C VAL A 20 -2.69 -24.87 -4.31
N LEU A 21 -2.83 -25.09 -2.99
CA LEU A 21 -3.80 -24.45 -2.12
C LEU A 21 -3.27 -23.16 -1.46
N VAL A 22 -1.98 -22.81 -1.58
CA VAL A 22 -1.50 -21.49 -1.16
C VAL A 22 -2.24 -20.46 -2.01
N PRO A 23 -3.16 -19.67 -1.44
CA PRO A 23 -3.85 -18.66 -2.22
C PRO A 23 -2.81 -17.64 -2.66
N ALA A 24 -2.95 -17.12 -3.88
CA ALA A 24 -2.25 -15.93 -4.35
C ALA A 24 -2.68 -14.64 -3.59
N ALA A 25 -2.90 -14.74 -2.27
CA ALA A 25 -3.38 -13.68 -1.40
C ALA A 25 -2.35 -12.56 -1.18
N ALA A 26 -1.11 -12.74 -1.64
CA ALA A 26 -0.11 -11.68 -1.72
C ALA A 26 -0.02 -11.08 -3.13
N ARG A 27 -1.16 -10.86 -3.81
CA ARG A 27 -1.14 -10.02 -5.01
C ARG A 27 -1.02 -8.57 -4.56
N ALA A 28 0.19 -8.02 -4.65
CA ALA A 28 0.41 -6.59 -4.52
C ALA A 28 -0.41 -5.89 -5.61
N GLU A 29 -1.53 -5.30 -5.23
CA GLU A 29 -2.41 -4.61 -6.17
C GLU A 29 -1.69 -3.37 -6.68
N ARG A 30 -1.22 -3.46 -7.93
CA ARG A 30 -0.53 -2.37 -8.60
C ARG A 30 -1.58 -1.41 -9.15
N PHE A 31 -1.94 -0.40 -8.37
CA PHE A 31 -2.83 0.64 -8.85
C PHE A 31 -2.14 1.51 -9.91
N VAL A 32 -2.72 1.57 -11.11
CA VAL A 32 -2.24 2.41 -12.21
C VAL A 32 -2.90 3.76 -12.11
N VAL A 33 -2.12 4.76 -11.73
CA VAL A 33 -2.52 6.17 -11.74
C VAL A 33 -2.10 6.77 -13.08
N GLY A 34 -2.90 7.65 -13.69
CA GLY A 34 -2.48 8.62 -14.72
C GLY A 34 -2.30 8.14 -16.17
N ASP A 35 -2.55 9.04 -17.12
CA ASP A 35 -2.17 8.95 -18.54
C ASP A 35 -0.89 9.76 -18.83
N ALA A 36 -0.55 9.98 -20.11
CA ALA A 36 0.68 10.64 -20.54
C ALA A 36 0.81 12.12 -20.11
N ALA A 37 -0.27 12.78 -19.66
CA ALA A 37 -0.26 14.21 -19.37
C ALA A 37 0.11 14.51 -17.91
N ARG A 38 -0.51 13.83 -16.92
CA ARG A 38 -0.24 13.97 -15.47
C ARG A 38 -0.71 12.74 -14.69
N TRP A 39 -0.02 12.45 -13.58
CA TRP A 39 -0.40 11.41 -12.63
C TRP A 39 -1.04 12.04 -11.40
N THR A 40 -2.36 11.91 -11.26
CA THR A 40 -3.11 12.44 -10.13
C THR A 40 -3.52 11.32 -9.18
N TRP A 41 -3.12 11.40 -7.91
CA TRP A 41 -3.59 10.52 -6.85
C TRP A 41 -4.52 11.27 -5.90
N VAL A 42 -5.66 10.68 -5.58
CA VAL A 42 -6.62 11.30 -4.65
C VAL A 42 -6.61 10.53 -3.32
N PHE A 43 -6.43 11.25 -2.22
CA PHE A 43 -6.52 10.69 -0.87
C PHE A 43 -7.93 10.86 -0.30
N MET A 44 -8.54 9.74 0.09
CA MET A 44 -9.86 9.67 0.73
C MET A 44 -9.71 9.16 2.15
N TYR A 45 -10.26 9.90 3.12
CA TYR A 45 -10.38 9.46 4.51
C TYR A 45 -11.38 10.34 5.25
N ASP A 46 -12.09 9.73 6.19
CA ASP A 46 -13.10 10.41 6.98
C ASP A 46 -12.48 11.43 7.94
N PRO A 47 -13.12 12.60 8.15
CA PRO A 47 -12.76 13.51 9.22
C PRO A 47 -12.82 12.86 10.60
N PRO A 48 -11.98 13.29 11.54
CA PRO A 48 -12.06 12.82 12.92
C PRO A 48 -13.41 13.17 13.56
N ASN A 49 -13.98 12.23 14.30
CA ASN A 49 -15.17 12.43 15.13
C ASN A 49 -15.08 11.56 16.41
N ALA A 50 -16.17 11.37 17.14
CA ALA A 50 -16.17 10.59 18.38
C ALA A 50 -15.71 9.13 18.20
N THR A 51 -15.92 8.54 17.03
CA THR A 51 -15.57 7.14 16.71
C THR A 51 -14.51 7.01 15.63
N THR A 52 -14.30 8.05 14.81
CA THR A 52 -13.34 8.07 13.71
C THR A 52 -12.04 8.73 14.17
N HIS A 53 -10.94 7.99 14.07
CA HIS A 53 -9.61 8.54 14.38
C HIS A 53 -9.18 9.55 13.31
N ALA A 54 -8.41 10.55 13.71
CA ALA A 54 -7.79 11.47 12.76
C ALA A 54 -6.81 10.72 11.85
N HIS A 55 -6.83 11.06 10.57
CA HIS A 55 -5.86 10.59 9.58
C HIS A 55 -5.33 11.78 8.79
N SER A 56 -4.03 11.81 8.51
CA SER A 56 -3.40 12.82 7.66
C SER A 56 -2.45 12.13 6.68
N VAL A 57 -2.01 12.86 5.67
CA VAL A 57 -1.09 12.33 4.66
C VAL A 57 0.22 13.11 4.76
N TYR A 58 1.29 12.39 5.06
CA TYR A 58 2.66 12.89 4.97
C TYR A 58 3.40 12.22 3.83
N MET A 59 4.19 12.99 3.09
CA MET A 59 5.12 12.46 2.09
C MET A 59 6.53 12.38 2.67
N MET A 60 7.11 11.18 2.64
CA MET A 60 8.46 10.93 3.13
C MET A 60 9.50 11.28 2.05
N ARG A 61 10.68 11.71 2.49
CA ARG A 61 11.77 12.12 1.58
C ARG A 61 12.38 10.96 0.82
N ASN A 62 12.49 9.80 1.47
CA ASN A 62 13.21 8.63 0.98
C ASN A 62 12.68 7.32 1.62
N ALA A 63 13.17 6.19 1.11
CA ALA A 63 12.75 4.86 1.56
C ALA A 63 13.13 4.57 3.02
N ALA A 64 14.28 5.05 3.51
CA ALA A 64 14.72 4.78 4.88
C ALA A 64 13.81 5.48 5.92
N ASP A 65 13.47 6.75 5.68
CA ASP A 65 12.52 7.49 6.51
C ASP A 65 11.13 6.83 6.45
N TYR A 66 10.71 6.32 5.28
CA TYR A 66 9.46 5.58 5.12
C TYR A 66 9.42 4.25 5.91
N GLN A 67 10.48 3.45 5.83
CA GLN A 67 10.51 2.16 6.51
C GLN A 67 10.50 2.32 8.04
N SER A 68 11.24 3.29 8.54
CA SER A 68 11.33 3.62 9.97
C SER A 68 10.21 4.53 10.48
N CYS A 69 9.32 5.02 9.62
CA CYS A 69 8.32 6.03 9.95
C CYS A 69 8.92 7.30 10.59
N ASN A 70 10.11 7.72 10.17
CA ASN A 70 10.77 8.92 10.67
C ASN A 70 10.14 10.20 10.09
N LEU A 71 9.19 10.77 10.83
CA LEU A 71 8.38 11.92 10.40
C LEU A 71 9.10 13.27 10.52
N LYS A 72 10.32 13.35 11.09
CA LYS A 72 11.01 14.62 11.40
C LYS A 72 11.13 15.59 10.23
N ALA A 73 11.30 15.05 9.02
CA ALA A 73 11.43 15.82 7.79
C ALA A 73 10.38 15.42 6.75
N ALA A 74 9.31 14.77 7.18
CA ALA A 74 8.18 14.44 6.32
C ALA A 74 7.35 15.70 6.04
N LYS A 75 6.87 15.81 4.80
CA LYS A 75 6.06 16.95 4.38
C LYS A 75 4.58 16.63 4.56
N LEU A 76 3.83 17.44 5.30
CA LEU A 76 2.38 17.37 5.31
C LEU A 76 1.84 17.66 3.91
N VAL A 77 1.08 16.71 3.36
CA VAL A 77 0.44 16.79 2.04
C VAL A 77 -1.05 17.10 2.21
N ALA A 78 -1.73 16.38 3.09
CA ALA A 78 -3.15 16.58 3.38
C ALA A 78 -3.40 16.47 4.88
N ASN A 79 -4.12 17.46 5.44
CA ASN A 79 -4.48 17.50 6.86
C ASN A 79 -5.73 16.65 7.16
N VAL A 80 -6.09 16.56 8.45
CA VAL A 80 -7.16 15.67 8.93
C VAL A 80 -8.56 15.92 8.38
N MET A 81 -8.80 17.08 7.75
CA MET A 81 -10.09 17.43 7.15
C MET A 81 -10.11 17.27 5.62
N GLN A 82 -8.94 17.22 4.99
CA GLN A 82 -8.81 17.31 3.53
C GLN A 82 -9.11 16.00 2.79
N GLY A 83 -9.27 14.88 3.49
CA GLY A 83 -9.68 13.61 2.90
C GLY A 83 -11.19 13.48 2.64
N ALA A 84 -12.00 14.43 3.13
CA ALA A 84 -13.45 14.39 3.02
C ALA A 84 -13.98 14.87 1.67
N GLY A 85 -15.24 14.58 1.37
CA GLY A 85 -15.90 15.03 0.14
C GLY A 85 -15.25 14.44 -1.10
N SER A 86 -14.68 15.29 -1.97
CA SER A 86 -13.89 14.86 -3.13
C SER A 86 -12.45 14.48 -2.78
N GLY A 87 -12.09 14.52 -1.49
CA GLY A 87 -10.76 14.27 -0.93
C GLY A 87 -9.67 15.17 -1.48
N TYR A 88 -8.41 14.79 -1.20
CA TYR A 88 -7.26 15.61 -1.51
C TYR A 88 -6.54 15.13 -2.77
N GLU A 89 -6.51 15.97 -3.81
CA GLU A 89 -5.79 15.70 -5.04
C GLU A 89 -4.30 16.01 -4.93
N PHE A 90 -3.44 15.02 -5.21
CA PHE A 90 -2.00 15.18 -5.28
C PHE A 90 -1.45 14.81 -6.65
N VAL A 91 -0.71 15.75 -7.25
CA VAL A 91 -0.09 15.55 -8.56
C VAL A 91 1.34 14.98 -8.41
N LEU A 92 1.55 13.78 -8.94
CA LEU A 92 2.83 13.09 -9.01
C LEU A 92 3.63 13.62 -10.21
N ARG A 93 4.51 14.59 -9.96
CA ARG A 93 5.27 15.28 -11.02
C ARG A 93 6.48 14.52 -11.56
N LYS A 94 6.98 13.53 -10.83
CA LYS A 94 8.23 12.81 -11.16
C LYS A 94 7.95 11.32 -11.30
N ARG A 95 8.57 10.64 -12.27
CA ARG A 95 8.47 9.18 -12.42
C ARG A 95 9.40 8.45 -11.44
N LYS A 96 9.15 8.62 -10.15
CA LYS A 96 9.87 7.97 -9.06
C LYS A 96 8.89 7.47 -7.99
N PRO A 97 9.31 6.55 -7.11
CA PRO A 97 8.52 6.20 -5.93
C PRO A 97 8.24 7.44 -5.06
N HIS A 98 6.98 7.59 -4.67
CA HIS A 98 6.50 8.54 -3.67
C HIS A 98 6.02 7.73 -2.47
N TYR A 99 6.47 8.11 -1.29
CA TYR A 99 6.25 7.37 -0.06
C TYR A 99 5.26 8.15 0.79
N PHE A 100 4.07 7.58 1.02
CA PHE A 100 3.02 8.23 1.80
C PHE A 100 2.76 7.46 3.09
N VAL A 101 2.53 8.18 4.18
CA VAL A 101 2.24 7.63 5.50
C VAL A 101 1.17 8.45 6.20
N CYS A 102 0.51 7.85 7.18
CA CYS A 102 -0.24 8.61 8.19
C CYS A 102 0.70 9.13 9.29
N GLY A 103 0.65 10.44 9.54
CA GLY A 103 1.45 11.10 10.59
C GLY A 103 0.76 11.15 11.96
N GLU A 104 -0.51 10.74 12.03
CA GLU A 104 -1.32 10.89 13.24
C GLU A 104 -0.88 9.98 14.38
N ARG A 105 -1.28 10.37 15.59
CA ARG A 105 -0.87 9.73 16.85
C ARG A 105 0.67 9.63 16.99
N GLY A 106 1.38 10.67 16.59
CA GLY A 106 2.84 10.71 16.64
C GLY A 106 3.53 9.65 15.78
N GLY A 107 2.88 9.21 14.69
CA GLY A 107 3.40 8.17 13.79
C GLY A 107 2.99 6.74 14.12
N ILE A 108 2.18 6.52 15.16
CA ILE A 108 1.66 5.20 15.52
C ILE A 108 0.89 4.54 14.37
N HIS A 109 0.12 5.34 13.61
CA HIS A 109 -0.59 4.82 12.43
C HIS A 109 0.36 4.30 11.36
N CYS A 110 1.55 4.89 11.21
CA CYS A 110 2.58 4.41 10.29
C CYS A 110 3.30 3.17 10.83
N THR A 111 3.70 3.17 12.12
CA THR A 111 4.56 2.12 12.70
C THR A 111 3.79 0.84 13.04
N MET A 112 2.68 0.97 13.78
CA MET A 112 1.88 -0.17 14.24
C MET A 112 0.70 -0.42 13.32
N GLY A 113 0.04 0.65 12.87
CA GLY A 113 -1.09 0.55 11.94
C GLY A 113 -0.68 0.22 10.50
N GLN A 114 0.61 0.30 10.19
CA GLN A 114 1.17 0.09 8.84
C GLN A 114 0.44 0.93 7.77
N MET A 115 -0.13 2.07 8.16
CA MET A 115 -0.86 2.99 7.30
C MET A 115 0.13 3.81 6.48
N LYS A 116 0.73 3.11 5.52
CA LYS A 116 1.78 3.60 4.63
C LYS A 116 1.75 2.85 3.32
N PHE A 117 2.04 3.55 2.23
CA PHE A 117 2.09 2.95 0.90
C PHE A 117 3.02 3.72 -0.04
N ILE A 118 3.34 3.08 -1.17
CA ILE A 118 4.25 3.62 -2.17
C ILE A 118 3.50 3.77 -3.49
N VAL A 119 3.54 4.95 -4.08
CA VAL A 119 3.00 5.20 -5.43
C VAL A 119 4.15 5.49 -6.39
N LYS A 120 4.18 4.79 -7.52
CA LYS A 120 5.14 5.05 -8.61
C LYS A 120 4.38 5.16 -9.93
N PRO A 121 4.38 6.33 -10.58
CA PRO A 121 3.91 6.48 -11.95
C PRO A 121 4.50 5.42 -12.89
N LYS A 122 3.64 4.71 -13.65
CA LYS A 122 4.08 3.82 -14.74
C LYS A 122 4.50 4.69 -15.94
N SER A 123 5.51 4.23 -16.69
CA SER A 123 5.79 4.80 -18.01
C SER A 123 4.69 4.39 -19.00
N SER A 124 4.29 5.28 -19.90
CA SER A 124 3.38 4.98 -21.02
C SER A 124 3.90 3.90 -21.99
N ALA A 125 5.15 3.47 -21.85
CA ALA A 125 5.76 2.38 -22.63
C ALA A 125 5.36 0.97 -22.16
N CYS A 126 4.64 0.84 -21.04
CA CYS A 126 4.05 -0.43 -20.63
C CYS A 126 2.54 -0.34 -20.88
N ARG A 127 2.10 -0.59 -22.12
CA ARG A 127 0.75 -1.12 -22.35
C ARG A 127 0.79 -2.55 -21.84
N ASP A 128 -0.05 -2.85 -20.87
CA ASP A 128 -0.27 -4.23 -20.45
C ASP A 128 -1.17 -4.84 -21.54
N ASP A 129 -0.56 -5.53 -22.51
CA ASP A 129 -1.26 -6.43 -23.44
C ASP A 129 -1.85 -7.62 -22.66
#